data_AF-A0A8X6PHP3-F1
#
_entry.id   AF-A0A8X6PHP3-F1
#
_cell.length_a   1.000
_cell.length_b   1.000
_cell.length_c   1.000
_cell.angle_alpha   90.00
_cell.angle_beta   90.00
_cell.angle_gamma   90.00
#
_symmetry.space_group_name_H-M   'P 1'
#
loop_
_entity.id
_entity.type
_entity.pdbx_description
1 polymer ?
#
loop_
_entity_poly.entity_id
_entity_poly.type
_entity_poly.pdbx_seq_one_letter_code
_entity_poly.pdbx_strand_id
1 'polypeptide(L)'
;MRTLGDYHDLYVTVDMLDIFENFRTLCQNYYQIDPCHTYTAPGLARQACLKMTKVQLELLTDMDMHLFIEKGIRGGVATISHRYSKANNVYLPIYDSNLPSSYIIYLDANNLYGWAIS
;
A
#
# COMPACT_ATOMS: atom_id res chain seq x y z
N MET A 1 3.02 -32.68 20.08
CA MET A 1 3.78 -32.37 18.87
C MET A 1 4.56 -33.61 18.48
N ARG A 2 4.15 -34.29 17.42
CA ARG A 2 4.68 -35.61 17.01
C ARG A 2 5.31 -35.58 15.61
N THR A 3 4.91 -34.61 14.78
CA THR A 3 5.48 -34.40 13.45
C THR A 3 6.00 -32.96 13.28
N LEU A 4 6.83 -32.75 12.25
CA LEU A 4 7.24 -31.39 11.85
C LEU A 4 6.05 -30.52 11.42
N GLY A 5 5.01 -31.14 10.85
CA GLY A 5 3.76 -30.46 10.50
C GLY A 5 3.05 -29.90 11.74
N ASP A 6 2.93 -30.69 12.81
CA ASP A 6 2.31 -30.23 14.07
C ASP A 6 3.04 -29.02 14.67
N TYR A 7 4.36 -28.97 14.53
CA TYR A 7 5.17 -27.83 14.99
C TYR A 7 4.95 -26.61 14.09
N HIS A 8 4.98 -26.79 12.77
CA HIS A 8 4.73 -25.74 11.80
C HIS A 8 3.34 -25.10 12.01
N ASP A 9 2.30 -25.91 12.17
CA ASP A 9 0.93 -25.41 12.32
C ASP A 9 0.76 -24.64 13.64
N LEU A 10 1.37 -25.11 14.73
CA LEU A 10 1.38 -24.36 15.98
C LEU A 10 2.16 -23.04 15.82
N TYR A 11 3.33 -23.08 15.19
CA TYR A 11 4.17 -21.90 14.97
C TYR A 11 3.41 -20.83 14.18
N VAL A 12 2.80 -21.20 13.05
CA VAL A 12 2.01 -20.28 12.23
C VAL A 12 0.80 -19.75 12.99
N THR A 13 0.14 -20.58 13.80
CA THR A 13 -1.01 -20.16 14.61
C THR A 13 -0.59 -19.13 15.67
N VAL A 14 0.49 -19.39 16.39
CA VAL A 14 0.98 -18.48 17.44
C VAL A 14 1.45 -17.16 16.84
N ASP A 15 2.16 -17.20 15.72
CA ASP A 15 2.66 -16.00 15.02
C ASP A 15 1.50 -15.12 14.50
N MET A 16 0.47 -15.74 13.90
CA MET A 16 -0.75 -15.03 13.49
C MET A 16 -1.46 -14.36 14.67
N LEU A 17 -1.59 -15.06 15.80
CA LEU A 17 -2.27 -14.52 16.98
C LEU A 17 -1.48 -13.36 17.59
N ASP A 18 -0.17 -13.49 17.77
CA ASP A 18 0.68 -12.44 18.34
C ASP A 18 0.67 -11.16 17.48
N ILE A 19 0.82 -11.31 16.16
CA ILE A 19 0.73 -10.18 15.23
C ILE A 19 -0.65 -9.51 15.30
N PHE A 20 -1.72 -10.31 15.34
CA PHE A 20 -3.08 -9.77 15.34
C PHE A 20 -3.46 -9.12 16.68
N GLU A 21 -3.04 -9.65 17.82
CA GLU A 21 -3.28 -9.05 19.14
C GLU A 21 -2.57 -7.69 19.28
N ASN A 22 -1.32 -7.60 18.81
CA ASN A 22 -0.59 -6.34 18.74
C ASN A 22 -1.29 -5.33 17.81
N PHE A 23 -1.71 -5.77 16.63
CA PHE A 23 -2.47 -4.94 15.70
C PHE A 23 -3.79 -4.44 16.30
N ARG A 24 -4.54 -5.30 16.98
CA ARG A 24 -5.80 -4.96 17.65
C ARG A 24 -5.60 -3.93 18.75
N THR A 25 -4.59 -4.13 19.60
CA THR A 25 -4.22 -3.19 20.66
C THR A 25 -3.86 -1.81 20.09
N LEU A 26 -3.06 -1.79 19.02
CA LEU A 26 -2.70 -0.55 18.33
C LEU A 26 -3.95 0.17 17.80
N CYS A 27 -4.83 -0.53 17.09
CA CYS A 27 -6.05 0.07 16.52
C CYS A 27 -6.99 0.62 17.59
N GLN A 28 -7.16 -0.09 18.70
CA GLN A 28 -7.95 0.38 19.83
C GLN A 28 -7.31 1.63 20.45
N ASN A 29 -6.00 1.66 20.65
CA ASN A 29 -5.32 2.82 21.25
C ASN A 29 -5.40 4.08 20.37
N TYR A 30 -5.08 3.96 19.07
CA TYR A 30 -5.00 5.10 18.16
C TYR A 30 -6.36 5.54 17.60
N TYR A 31 -7.17 4.58 17.15
CA TYR A 31 -8.43 4.88 16.45
C TYR A 31 -9.65 4.65 17.32
N GLN A 32 -9.51 3.98 18.47
CA GLN A 32 -10.63 3.59 19.33
C GLN A 32 -11.65 2.76 18.53
N ILE A 33 -11.15 1.92 17.60
CA ILE A 33 -11.92 1.02 16.75
C ILE A 33 -11.32 -0.37 16.89
N ASP A 34 -12.18 -1.37 17.09
CA ASP A 34 -11.75 -2.76 17.11
C ASP A 34 -11.72 -3.33 15.68
N PRO A 35 -10.57 -3.80 15.17
CA PRO A 35 -10.49 -4.41 13.85
C PRO A 35 -11.40 -5.65 13.71
N CYS A 36 -11.75 -6.35 14.80
CA CYS A 36 -12.69 -7.48 14.76
C CYS A 36 -14.12 -7.07 14.37
N HIS A 37 -14.46 -5.79 14.44
CA HIS A 37 -15.76 -5.24 13.99
C HIS A 37 -15.71 -4.68 12.57
N THR A 38 -14.63 -4.96 11.84
CA THR A 38 -14.45 -4.55 10.44
C THR A 38 -14.18 -5.75 9.56
N TYR A 39 -14.75 -5.78 8.36
CA TYR A 39 -14.59 -6.91 7.45
C TYR A 39 -13.19 -7.00 6.83
N THR A 40 -12.52 -5.86 6.63
CA THR A 40 -11.23 -5.78 5.93
C THR A 40 -10.40 -4.59 6.43
N ALA A 41 -9.09 -4.62 6.21
CA ALA A 41 -8.20 -3.50 6.55
C ALA A 41 -8.58 -2.16 5.87
N PRO A 42 -9.01 -2.11 4.60
CA PRO A 42 -9.56 -0.88 4.02
C PRO A 42 -10.84 -0.40 4.71
N GLY A 43 -11.70 -1.33 5.17
CA GLY A 43 -12.87 -0.99 5.96
C GLY A 43 -12.51 -0.31 7.29
N LEU A 44 -11.52 -0.85 7.99
CA LEU A 44 -10.93 -0.23 9.18
C LEU A 44 -10.34 1.16 8.86
N ALA A 45 -9.52 1.27 7.82
CA ALA A 45 -8.91 2.54 7.42
C ALA A 45 -9.95 3.61 7.08
N ARG A 46 -11.04 3.23 6.38
CA ARG A 46 -12.15 4.13 6.08
C ARG A 46 -12.87 4.59 7.35
N GLN A 47 -13.18 3.68 8.28
CA GLN A 47 -13.81 4.05 9.55
C GLN A 47 -12.92 4.96 10.39
N ALA A 48 -11.62 4.65 10.48
CA ALA A 48 -10.65 5.48 11.18
C ALA A 48 -10.56 6.88 10.56
N CYS A 49 -10.45 6.98 9.23
CA CYS A 49 -10.43 8.24 8.50
C CYS A 49 -11.66 9.11 8.81
N LEU A 50 -12.86 8.55 8.70
CA LEU A 50 -14.11 9.28 9.00
C LEU A 50 -14.18 9.72 10.47
N LYS A 51 -13.75 8.87 11.40
CA LYS A 51 -13.75 9.19 12.84
C LYS A 51 -12.75 10.29 13.20
N MET A 52 -11.56 10.27 12.60
CA MET A 52 -10.51 11.25 12.86
C MET A 52 -10.84 12.61 12.24
N THR A 53 -11.31 12.61 11.00
CA THR A 53 -11.65 13.85 10.27
C THR A 53 -13.01 14.44 10.67
N LYS A 54 -13.91 13.62 11.22
CA LYS A 54 -15.30 13.97 11.57
C LYS A 54 -16.13 14.47 10.38
N VAL A 55 -15.67 14.20 9.15
CA VAL A 55 -16.40 14.56 7.93
C VAL A 55 -17.64 13.68 7.81
N GLN A 56 -18.77 14.32 7.48
CA GLN A 56 -20.00 13.63 7.12
C GLN A 56 -20.07 13.55 5.60
N LEU A 57 -19.99 12.33 5.05
CA LEU A 57 -20.14 12.11 3.63
C LEU A 57 -21.63 12.12 3.26
N GLU A 58 -21.97 12.87 2.22
CA GLU A 58 -23.29 12.84 1.62
C GLU A 58 -23.48 11.56 0.79
N LEU A 59 -24.70 11.02 0.81
CA LEU A 59 -25.05 9.88 -0.02
C LEU A 59 -25.36 10.36 -1.44
N LEU A 60 -24.73 9.76 -2.44
CA LEU A 60 -25.11 9.96 -3.84
C LEU A 60 -26.48 9.33 -4.08
N THR A 61 -27.50 10.16 -4.30
CA THR A 61 -28.87 9.72 -4.59
C THR A 61 -29.18 9.69 -6.08
N ASP A 62 -28.41 10.44 -6.87
CA ASP A 62 -28.54 10.54 -8.33
C ASP A 62 -27.61 9.55 -9.04
N MET A 63 -28.16 8.79 -9.99
CA MET A 63 -27.42 7.80 -10.76
C MET A 63 -26.40 8.42 -11.71
N ASP A 64 -26.72 9.56 -12.32
CA ASP A 64 -25.81 10.27 -13.23
C ASP A 64 -24.61 10.82 -12.46
N MET A 65 -24.80 11.29 -11.23
CA MET A 65 -23.68 11.68 -10.35
C MET A 65 -22.76 10.49 -10.05
N HIS A 66 -23.32 9.32 -9.73
CA HIS A 66 -22.54 8.12 -9.47
C HIS A 66 -21.76 7.70 -10.73
N LEU A 67 -22.42 7.64 -11.89
CA LEU A 67 -21.79 7.27 -13.17
C LEU A 67 -20.72 8.29 -13.58
N PHE A 68 -20.89 9.56 -13.28
CA PHE A 68 -19.89 10.59 -13.55
C PHE A 68 -18.61 10.34 -12.75
N ILE A 69 -18.74 10.06 -11.44
CA ILE A 69 -17.59 9.76 -10.57
C ILE A 69 -16.90 8.48 -11.02
N GLU A 70 -17.65 7.39 -11.21
CA GLU A 70 -17.10 6.10 -11.66
C GLU A 70 -16.33 6.23 -12.99
N LYS A 71 -16.88 6.97 -13.96
CA LYS A 71 -16.20 7.24 -15.24
C LYS A 71 -14.91 8.06 -15.06
N GLY A 72 -14.78 8.82 -13.97
CA GLY A 72 -13.61 9.63 -13.64
C GLY A 72 -12.50 8.87 -12.91
N ILE A 73 -12.79 7.72 -12.30
CA ILE A 73 -11.80 6.96 -11.51
C ILE A 73 -10.70 6.39 -12.44
N ARG A 74 -9.44 6.69 -12.13
CA ARG A 74 -8.25 6.14 -12.78
C ARG A 74 -7.29 5.60 -11.73
N GLY A 75 -6.56 4.55 -12.09
CA GLY A 75 -5.50 4.00 -11.24
C GLY A 75 -4.19 4.77 -11.36
N GLY A 76 -3.11 4.16 -10.89
CA GLY A 76 -1.76 4.70 -11.05
C GLY A 76 -1.32 4.75 -12.52
N VAL A 77 -0.48 5.72 -12.85
CA VAL A 77 0.13 5.85 -14.18
C VAL A 77 1.28 4.86 -14.30
N ALA A 78 1.17 3.91 -15.22
CA ALA A 78 2.25 2.99 -15.58
C ALA A 78 2.57 3.15 -17.06
N THR A 79 3.76 3.66 -17.38
CA THR A 79 4.18 3.94 -18.75
C THR A 79 5.65 3.57 -18.99
N ILE A 80 5.95 3.13 -20.21
CA ILE A 80 7.31 2.88 -20.68
C ILE A 80 7.55 3.82 -21.87
N SER A 81 8.23 4.93 -21.62
CA SER A 81 8.55 5.91 -22.66
C SER A 81 9.70 5.45 -23.59
N HIS A 82 10.55 4.54 -23.10
CA HIS A 82 11.68 4.00 -23.86
C HIS A 82 11.88 2.52 -23.54
N ARG A 83 11.86 1.64 -24.56
CA ARG A 83 11.84 0.18 -24.38
C ARG A 83 13.14 -0.38 -23.78
N TYR A 84 14.28 0.24 -24.07
CA TYR A 84 15.59 -0.25 -23.60
C TYR A 84 16.53 0.91 -23.35
N SER A 85 17.08 1.02 -22.14
CA SER A 85 18.14 1.99 -21.84
C SER A 85 19.29 1.27 -21.17
N LYS A 86 20.53 1.65 -21.51
CA LYS A 86 21.75 1.10 -20.94
C LYS A 86 22.67 2.25 -20.55
N ALA A 87 22.96 2.36 -19.26
CA ALA A 87 23.92 3.31 -18.75
C ALA A 87 25.37 2.84 -19.01
N ASN A 88 26.22 3.77 -19.45
CA ASN A 88 27.68 3.62 -19.48
C ASN A 88 28.25 4.10 -18.14
N ASN A 89 28.18 3.27 -17.11
CA ASN A 89 28.56 3.63 -15.75
C ASN A 89 29.96 3.07 -15.43
N VAL A 90 30.86 3.93 -14.94
CA VAL A 90 32.25 3.61 -14.57
C VAL A 90 32.39 2.49 -13.54
N TYR A 91 31.35 2.26 -12.72
CA TYR A 91 31.34 1.21 -11.70
C TYR A 91 30.90 -0.16 -12.22
N LEU A 92 30.53 -0.28 -13.50
CA LEU A 92 30.07 -1.53 -14.10
C LEU A 92 31.18 -2.19 -14.94
N PRO A 93 31.26 -3.53 -14.98
CA PRO A 93 32.28 -4.26 -15.76
C PRO A 93 32.25 -4.02 -17.28
N ILE A 94 31.13 -3.49 -17.77
CA ILE A 94 30.85 -3.25 -19.20
C ILE A 94 31.09 -1.79 -19.62
N TYR A 95 31.76 -1.01 -18.76
CA TYR A 95 32.10 0.39 -19.04
C TYR A 95 33.02 0.50 -20.26
N ASP A 96 32.71 1.46 -21.13
CA ASP A 96 33.56 1.84 -22.26
C ASP A 96 34.06 3.27 -22.04
N SER A 97 35.38 3.43 -21.95
CA SER A 97 36.04 4.73 -21.77
C SER A 97 35.93 5.66 -22.98
N ASN A 98 35.56 5.12 -24.15
CA ASN A 98 35.38 5.91 -25.37
C ASN A 98 33.98 6.55 -25.45
N LEU A 99 33.06 6.15 -24.58
CA LEU A 99 31.70 6.68 -24.53
C LEU A 99 31.51 7.60 -23.32
N PRO A 100 30.64 8.62 -23.40
CA PRO A 100 30.35 9.46 -22.25
C PRO A 100 29.73 8.64 -21.11
N SER A 101 30.13 8.96 -19.87
CA SER A 101 29.56 8.33 -18.68
C SER A 101 28.09 8.69 -18.52
N SER A 102 27.26 7.70 -18.22
CA SER A 102 25.82 7.87 -17.97
C SER A 102 25.33 6.93 -16.87
N TYR A 103 24.21 7.31 -16.25
CA TYR A 103 23.60 6.60 -15.13
C TYR A 103 22.09 6.48 -15.35
N ILE A 104 21.50 5.41 -14.84
CA ILE A 104 20.04 5.26 -14.74
C ILE A 104 19.68 5.47 -13.27
N ILE A 105 18.71 6.34 -13.02
CA ILE A 105 18.20 6.61 -11.68
C ILE A 105 16.85 5.93 -11.49
N TYR A 106 16.64 5.36 -10.30
CA TYR A 106 15.34 4.90 -9.85
C TYR A 106 14.88 5.81 -8.72
N LEU A 107 13.71 6.43 -8.91
CA LEU A 107 13.10 7.33 -7.93
C LEU A 107 11.77 6.73 -7.49
N ASP A 108 11.53 6.72 -6.19
CA ASP A 108 10.30 6.25 -5.58
C ASP A 108 9.79 7.30 -4.59
N ALA A 109 8.50 7.59 -4.64
CA ALA A 109 7.87 8.58 -3.79
C ALA A 109 7.34 7.91 -2.52
N ASN A 110 7.96 8.21 -1.39
CA ASN A 110 7.50 7.72 -0.08
C ASN A 110 6.08 8.22 0.21
N ASN A 111 5.12 7.31 0.32
CA ASN A 111 3.72 7.59 0.63
C ASN A 111 3.03 8.56 -0.36
N LEU A 112 3.14 8.29 -1.68
CA LEU A 112 2.58 9.14 -2.74
C LEU A 112 1.10 9.51 -2.52
N TYR A 113 0.23 8.52 -2.27
CA TYR A 113 -1.21 8.78 -2.08
C TYR A 113 -1.49 9.53 -0.77
N GLY A 114 -0.81 9.19 0.33
CA GLY A 114 -1.01 9.89 1.60
C GLY A 114 -0.58 11.36 1.53
N TRP A 115 0.48 11.66 0.77
CA TRP A 115 0.88 13.04 0.50
C TRP A 115 -0.17 13.80 -0.30
N ALA A 116 -0.75 13.18 -1.33
CA ALA A 116 -1.79 13.82 -2.15
C ALA A 116 -3.11 14.10 -1.39
N ILE A 117 -3.32 13.45 -0.24
CA ILE A 117 -4.52 13.58 0.60
C ILE A 117 -4.26 14.48 1.84
N SER A 118 -3.00 14.88 2.09
CA SER A 118 -2.61 15.72 3.24
C SER A 118 -2.92 17.20 3.06
#